data_AF-A0A969N5D0-F1
#
_entry.id   AF-A0A969N5D0-F1
#
_cell.length_a   1.000
_cell.length_b   1.000
_cell.length_c   1.000
_cell.angle_alpha   90.00
_cell.angle_beta   90.00
_cell.angle_gamma   90.00
#
_symmetry.space_group_name_H-M   'P 1'
#
loop_
_entity.id
_entity.type
_entity.pdbx_description
1 polymer ?
#
loop_
_entity_poly.entity_id
_entity_poly.type
_entity_poly.pdbx_seq_one_letter_code
_entity_poly.pdbx_strand_id
1 'polypeptide(L)'
;MWYWYSRNVQANTPINLDYLVGRKAFEDGHNQKEIGLMLTAGSPYVRQIHQEQGKNKARIYVSQTVRAVCEERQQQQIERQKTRSFEMEI
;
A
#
# COMPACT_ATOMS: atom_id res chain seq x y z
N MET A 1 -9.69 -7.10 -9.24
CA MET A 1 -9.95 -6.04 -8.23
C MET A 1 -8.75 -5.11 -8.10
N TRP A 2 -7.58 -5.59 -7.69
CA TRP A 2 -6.35 -4.78 -7.59
C TRP A 2 -6.03 -3.96 -8.84
N TYR A 3 -6.08 -4.60 -10.02
CA TYR A 3 -5.85 -3.93 -11.32
C TYR A 3 -6.73 -2.69 -11.52
N TRP A 4 -8.00 -2.75 -11.12
CA TRP A 4 -8.91 -1.62 -11.31
C TRP A 4 -8.50 -0.42 -10.46
N TYR A 5 -8.08 -0.67 -9.23
CA TYR A 5 -7.59 0.35 -8.31
C TYR A 5 -6.21 0.89 -8.67
N SER A 6 -5.36 0.06 -9.29
CA SER A 6 -4.01 0.46 -9.72
C SER A 6 -4.03 1.33 -10.98
N ARG A 7 -5.15 1.37 -11.71
CA ARG A 7 -5.29 2.23 -12.89
C ARG A 7 -5.14 3.70 -12.50
N ASN A 8 -4.31 4.42 -13.24
CA ASN A 8 -4.03 5.84 -13.05
C ASN A 8 -3.45 6.18 -11.67
N VAL A 9 -2.85 5.21 -10.97
CA VAL A 9 -2.06 5.48 -9.76
C VAL A 9 -0.60 5.63 -10.17
N GLN A 10 -0.04 6.81 -9.92
CA GLN A 10 1.38 7.05 -10.07
C GLN A 10 2.05 6.78 -8.72
N ALA A 11 2.96 5.81 -8.70
CA ALA A 11 3.71 5.43 -7.51
C ALA A 11 5.16 5.16 -7.87
N ASN A 12 6.08 5.72 -7.09
CA ASN A 12 7.53 5.57 -7.32
C ASN A 12 8.07 4.21 -6.89
N THR A 13 7.30 3.45 -6.11
CA THR A 13 7.69 2.10 -5.63
C THR A 13 6.48 1.15 -5.63
N PRO A 14 6.72 -0.17 -5.77
CA PRO A 14 5.64 -1.17 -5.69
C PRO A 14 4.93 -1.16 -4.32
N ILE A 15 5.66 -0.85 -3.25
CA ILE A 15 5.12 -0.71 -1.89
C ILE A 15 4.12 0.45 -1.83
N ASN A 16 4.50 1.62 -2.37
CA ASN A 16 3.62 2.79 -2.39
C ASN A 16 2.40 2.53 -3.30
N LEU A 17 2.57 1.79 -4.40
CA LEU A 17 1.46 1.41 -5.26
C LEU A 17 0.43 0.56 -4.50
N ASP A 18 0.87 -0.49 -3.81
CA ASP A 18 -0.01 -1.35 -3.02
C ASP A 18 -0.73 -0.59 -1.89
N TYR A 19 -0.02 0.36 -1.26
CA TYR A 19 -0.61 1.26 -0.29
C TYR A 19 -1.74 2.10 -0.91
N LEU A 20 -1.46 2.83 -1.99
CA LEU A 20 -2.44 3.71 -2.66
C LEU A 20 -3.63 2.93 -3.21
N VAL A 21 -3.39 1.73 -3.74
CA VAL A 21 -4.44 0.80 -4.18
C VAL A 21 -5.32 0.38 -3.00
N GLY A 22 -4.71 -0.01 -1.88
CA GLY A 22 -5.44 -0.35 -0.67
C GLY A 22 -6.22 0.83 -0.09
N ARG A 23 -5.65 2.04 -0.12
CA ARG A 23 -6.29 3.28 0.32
C ARG A 23 -7.54 3.59 -0.49
N LYS A 24 -7.48 3.55 -1.81
CA LYS A 24 -8.67 3.72 -2.67
C LYS A 24 -9.75 2.68 -2.38
N ALA A 25 -9.37 1.41 -2.22
CA ALA A 25 -10.32 0.36 -1.87
C ALA A 25 -10.97 0.61 -0.50
N PHE A 26 -10.21 1.09 0.48
CA PHE A 26 -10.74 1.47 1.79
C PHE A 26 -11.70 2.66 1.71
N GLU A 27 -11.37 3.68 0.92
CA GLU A 27 -12.23 4.85 0.65
C GLU A 27 -13.54 4.44 -0.04
N ASP A 28 -13.51 3.42 -0.89
CA ASP A 28 -14.69 2.79 -1.50
C ASP A 28 -15.48 1.88 -0.53
N GLY A 29 -15.04 1.75 0.73
CA GLY A 29 -15.75 1.04 1.80
C GLY A 29 -15.32 -0.41 2.00
N HIS A 30 -14.24 -0.87 1.36
CA HIS A 30 -13.74 -2.23 1.58
C HIS A 30 -13.10 -2.40 2.95
N ASN A 31 -13.38 -3.53 3.59
CA ASN A 31 -12.81 -3.83 4.90
C ASN A 31 -11.38 -4.44 4.79
N GLN A 32 -10.68 -4.52 5.93
CA GLN A 32 -9.31 -5.04 6.01
C GLN A 32 -9.12 -6.41 5.32
N LYS A 33 -10.09 -7.33 5.49
CA LYS A 33 -10.01 -8.68 4.94
C LYS A 33 -10.12 -8.65 3.41
N GLU A 34 -11.02 -7.84 2.87
CA GLU A 34 -11.21 -7.67 1.42
C GLU A 34 -9.98 -7.05 0.77
N ILE A 35 -9.41 -6.00 1.40
CA ILE A 35 -8.19 -5.36 0.93
C ILE A 35 -7.01 -6.35 0.97
N GLY A 36 -6.87 -7.12 2.04
CA GLY A 36 -5.83 -8.14 2.15
C GLY A 36 -5.93 -9.23 1.09
N LEU A 37 -7.16 -9.68 0.79
CA LEU A 37 -7.40 -10.64 -0.29
C LEU A 37 -7.08 -10.04 -1.65
N MET A 38 -7.50 -8.80 -1.89
CA MET A 38 -7.21 -8.06 -3.11
C MET A 38 -5.70 -7.94 -3.36
N LEU A 39 -4.93 -7.55 -2.36
CA LEU A 39 -3.47 -7.44 -2.44
C LEU A 39 -2.83 -8.81 -2.69
N THR A 40 -3.22 -9.83 -1.93
CA THR A 40 -2.70 -11.20 -2.07
C THR A 40 -2.92 -11.77 -3.47
N ALA A 41 -4.11 -11.58 -4.03
CA ALA A 41 -4.47 -12.14 -5.33
C ALA A 41 -3.97 -11.30 -6.51
N GLY A 42 -3.83 -9.99 -6.32
CA GLY A 42 -3.69 -9.03 -7.41
C GLY A 42 -2.37 -8.29 -7.50
N SER A 43 -1.63 -8.13 -6.40
CA SER A 43 -0.37 -7.38 -6.41
C SER A 43 0.76 -8.19 -7.06
N PRO A 44 1.42 -7.68 -8.11
CA PRO A 44 2.63 -8.29 -8.65
C PRO A 44 3.76 -8.36 -7.62
N TYR A 45 3.83 -7.37 -6.72
CA TYR A 45 4.87 -7.32 -5.70
C TYR A 45 4.65 -8.35 -4.60
N VAL A 46 3.40 -8.57 -4.16
CA VAL A 46 3.09 -9.68 -3.24
C VAL A 46 3.45 -11.03 -3.85
N ARG A 47 3.17 -11.21 -5.15
CA ARG A 47 3.57 -12.42 -5.89
C ARG A 47 5.09 -12.59 -5.91
N GLN A 48 5.84 -11.52 -6.16
CA GLN A 48 7.30 -11.54 -6.12
C GLN A 48 7.82 -11.94 -4.74
N ILE A 49 7.34 -11.31 -3.66
CA ILE A 49 7.73 -11.68 -2.29
C ILE A 49 7.41 -13.15 -2.02
N HIS A 50 6.26 -13.64 -2.47
CA HIS A 50 5.91 -15.04 -2.29
C HIS A 50 6.89 -15.99 -2.98
N GLN A 51 7.32 -15.65 -4.19
CA GLN A 51 8.27 -16.46 -4.98
C GLN A 51 9.69 -16.40 -4.42
N GLU A 52 10.15 -15.22 -3.99
CA GLU A 52 11.54 -15.01 -3.57
C GLU A 52 11.78 -15.29 -2.08
N GLN A 53 10.78 -14.99 -1.24
CA GLN A 53 10.92 -14.98 0.23
C GLN A 53 9.91 -15.89 0.93
N GLY A 54 9.00 -16.50 0.17
CA GLY A 54 8.03 -17.47 0.66
C GLY A 54 6.74 -16.88 1.24
N LYS A 55 5.81 -17.78 1.53
CA LYS A 55 4.43 -17.48 1.97
C LYS A 55 4.35 -16.63 3.22
N ASN A 56 5.21 -16.89 4.21
CA ASN A 56 5.16 -16.17 5.47
C ASN A 56 5.54 -14.70 5.30
N LYS A 57 6.55 -14.39 4.48
CA LYS A 57 6.97 -13.01 4.21
C LYS A 57 5.91 -12.24 3.42
N ALA A 58 5.30 -12.88 2.41
CA ALA A 58 4.19 -12.28 1.66
C ALA A 58 2.98 -11.98 2.57
N ARG A 59 2.63 -12.91 3.47
CA ARG A 59 1.54 -12.71 4.43
C ARG A 59 1.82 -11.56 5.41
N ILE A 60 3.04 -11.48 5.94
CA ILE A 60 3.44 -10.39 6.85
C ILE A 60 3.35 -9.05 6.13
N TYR A 61 3.89 -8.95 4.91
CA TYR A 61 3.80 -7.73 4.10
C TYR A 61 2.34 -7.29 3.89
N VAL A 62 1.47 -8.19 3.42
CA VAL A 62 0.05 -7.86 3.22
C VAL A 62 -0.61 -7.39 4.51
N SER A 63 -0.34 -8.05 5.63
CA SER A 63 -0.88 -7.64 6.94
C SER A 63 -0.42 -6.24 7.35
N GLN A 64 0.85 -5.91 7.12
CA GLN A 64 1.40 -4.58 7.42
C GLN A 64 0.79 -3.51 6.52
N THR A 65 0.67 -3.77 5.22
CA THR A 65 0.07 -2.83 4.26
C THR A 65 -1.40 -2.58 4.58
N VAL A 66 -2.20 -3.63 4.83
CA VAL A 66 -3.62 -3.50 5.18
C VAL A 66 -3.79 -2.69 6.47
N ARG A 67 -2.93 -2.95 7.46
CA ARG A 67 -2.92 -2.22 8.72
C ARG A 67 -2.65 -0.74 8.48
N ALA A 68 -1.59 -0.40 7.74
CA ALA A 68 -1.25 0.98 7.40
C ALA A 68 -2.39 1.68 6.64
N VAL A 69 -3.03 0.98 5.70
CA VAL A 69 -4.16 1.48 4.92
C VAL A 69 -5.37 1.78 5.80
N CYS A 70 -5.73 0.91 6.72
CA CYS A 70 -6.98 1.03 7.50
C CYS A 70 -6.81 1.84 8.80
N GLU A 71 -5.58 1.99 9.30
CA GLU A 71 -5.30 2.68 10.57
C GLU A 71 -4.87 4.14 10.41
N GLU A 72 -4.94 4.78 9.23
CA GLU A 72 -4.32 6.11 9.02
C GLU A 72 -4.65 7.15 10.11
N ARG A 73 -3.65 7.40 10.95
CA ARG A 73 -3.28 8.73 11.46
C ARG A 73 -1.79 9.07 11.46
N GLN A 74 -0.87 8.27 10.90
CA GLN A 74 0.58 8.58 11.06
C GLN A 74 1.42 8.75 9.79
N GLN A 75 1.09 8.18 8.62
CA GLN A 75 2.00 8.33 7.47
C GLN A 75 1.90 9.67 6.74
N GLN A 76 0.75 10.36 6.78
CA GLN A 76 0.64 11.73 6.27
C GLN A 76 1.51 12.75 7.04
N GLN A 77 2.03 12.41 8.23
CA GLN A 77 2.97 13.27 8.96
C GLN A 77 4.41 13.15 8.43
N ILE A 78 4.83 11.99 7.95
CA ILE A 78 6.23 11.76 7.53
C ILE A 78 6.48 12.37 6.14
N GLU A 79 5.50 12.29 5.23
CA GLU A 79 5.61 12.94 3.92
C GLU A 79 5.41 14.46 4.00
N ARG A 80 4.46 14.96 4.82
CA ARG A 80 4.30 16.42 5.02
C ARG A 80 5.49 17.08 5.71
N GLN A 81 6.21 16.38 6.59
CA GLN A 81 7.44 16.90 7.19
C GLN A 81 8.59 16.95 6.17
N LYS A 82 8.76 15.93 5.32
CA LYS A 82 9.79 15.96 4.27
C LYS A 82 9.60 17.06 3.24
N THR A 83 8.36 17.39 2.86
CA THR A 83 8.09 18.50 1.93
C THR A 83 8.37 19.86 2.56
N ARG A 84 8.02 20.08 3.85
CA ARG A 84 8.34 21.34 4.56
C ARG A 84 9.83 21.55 4.80
N SER A 85 10.62 20.49 4.98
CA SER A 85 12.07 20.60 5.19
C SER A 85 12.80 21.09 3.93
N PHE A 86 12.29 20.77 2.74
CA PHE A 86 12.90 21.19 1.46
C PHE A 86 12.55 22.64 1.08
N GLU A 87 11.45 23.19 1.57
CA GLU A 87 11.00 24.56 1.25
C GLU A 87 11.65 25.65 2.13
N MET A 88 12.38 25.29 3.20
CA MET A 88 13.11 26.24 4.06
C MET A 88 14.61 26.36 3.76
N GLU A 89 15.13 25.61 2.78
CA GLU A 89 16.56 25.64 2.39
C GLU A 89 16.83 26.37 1.05
N ILE A 90 15.94 27.25 0.59
CA ILE A 90 16.16 28.15 -0.56
C ILE A 90 16.07 29.60 -0.14
#